data_AF-A0AA47GC46-F1
#
_entry.id   AF-A0AA47GC46-F1
#
_cell.length_a   1.000
_cell.length_b   1.000
_cell.length_c   1.000
_cell.angle_alpha   90.00
_cell.angle_beta   90.00
_cell.angle_gamma   90.00
#
_symmetry.space_group_name_H-M   'P 1'
#
loop_
_entity.id
_entity.type
_entity.pdbx_description
1 polymer ?
#
loop_
_entity_poly.entity_id
_entity_poly.type
_entity_poly.pdbx_seq_one_letter_code
_entity_poly.pdbx_strand_id
1 'polypeptide(L)' 'MRLFQPLHDYTKSLLSAIPTADPESEKVRQRLHFEGLAYSEDQWADCSLVEVAPDHFVYCHPSEVAGYKAQAKPALALV' A
#
# COMPACT_ATOMS: atom_id res chain seq x y z
N MET A 1 2.13 -6.90 -17.03
CA MET A 1 1.79 -7.57 -15.76
C MET A 1 1.96 -6.56 -14.61
N ARG A 2 0.96 -5.69 -14.38
CA ARG A 2 0.91 -4.80 -13.19
C ARG A 2 -0.22 -5.33 -12.31
N LEU A 3 0.12 -6.23 -11.40
CA LEU A 3 -0.84 -6.87 -10.49
C LEU A 3 -0.92 -6.24 -9.11
N PHE A 4 -0.05 -5.27 -8.79
CA PHE A 4 0.06 -4.77 -7.43
C PHE A 4 0.08 -3.26 -7.42
N GLN A 5 -1.08 -2.66 -7.11
CA GLN A 5 -1.16 -1.31 -6.57
C GLN A 5 -1.18 -1.44 -5.04
N PRO A 6 -0.01 -1.51 -4.38
CA PRO A 6 0.03 -1.51 -2.92
C PRO A 6 -0.62 -0.23 -2.39
N LEU A 7 -1.72 -0.37 -1.66
CA LEU A 7 -2.45 0.77 -1.11
C LEU A 7 -1.81 1.26 0.19
N HIS A 8 -1.39 0.33 1.04
CA HIS A 8 -0.83 0.62 2.35
C HIS A 8 0.63 1.06 2.24
N ASP A 9 1.00 2.12 2.98
CA ASP A 9 2.35 2.72 2.91
C ASP A 9 3.45 1.77 3.39
N TYR A 10 3.16 0.94 4.40
CA TYR A 10 4.00 -0.21 4.76
C TYR A 10 4.35 -1.10 3.55
N THR A 11 3.35 -1.56 2.79
CA THR A 11 3.57 -2.43 1.63
C THR A 11 4.29 -1.71 0.49
N LYS A 12 4.00 -0.42 0.26
CA LYS A 12 4.73 0.41 -0.69
C LYS A 12 6.22 0.52 -0.33
N SER A 13 6.51 0.73 0.94
CA SER A 13 7.88 0.80 1.47
C SER A 13 8.62 -0.53 1.28
N LEU A 14 7.99 -1.66 1.63
CA LEU A 14 8.57 -2.99 1.42
C LEU A 14 8.91 -3.26 -0.05
N LEU A 15 7.99 -2.96 -0.97
CA LEU A 15 8.24 -3.13 -2.41
C LEU A 15 9.32 -2.16 -2.92
N SER A 16 9.37 -0.95 -2.37
CA SER A 16 10.43 0.02 -2.66
C SER A 16 11.81 -0.42 -2.13
N ALA A 17 11.88 -1.36 -1.20
CA ALA A 17 13.16 -1.87 -0.70
C ALA A 17 13.80 -2.91 -1.63
N ILE A 18 13.04 -3.50 -2.57
CA ILE A 18 13.53 -4.53 -3.49
C ILE A 18 14.40 -3.85 -4.57
N PRO A 19 15.70 -4.19 -4.71
CA PRO A 19 16.56 -3.60 -5.73
C PRO A 19 16.20 -4.10 -7.13
N THR A 20 16.43 -3.26 -8.13
CA THR A 20 16.25 -3.61 -9.54
C THR A 20 17.58 -3.99 -10.19
N ALA A 21 17.53 -4.80 -11.26
CA ALA A 21 18.73 -5.33 -11.90
C ALA A 21 19.55 -4.27 -12.66
N ASP A 22 18.96 -3.13 -13.00
CA ASP A 22 19.62 -2.07 -13.77
C ASP A 22 20.38 -1.11 -12.84
N PRO A 23 21.72 -1.07 -12.93
CA PRO A 23 22.56 -0.31 -11.99
C PRO A 23 22.45 1.21 -12.17
N GLU A 24 22.13 1.71 -13.37
CA GLU A 24 21.98 3.15 -13.60
C GLU A 24 20.67 3.65 -12.98
N SER A 25 19.59 2.87 -13.12
CA SER A 25 18.31 3.17 -12.48
C SER A 25 18.38 3.09 -10.95
N GLU A 26 19.14 2.13 -10.41
CA GLU A 26 19.25 1.94 -8.96
C GLU A 26 20.07 3.06 -8.30
N LYS A 27 21.05 3.65 -8.99
CA LYS A 27 21.85 4.79 -8.49
C LYS A 27 21.02 6.03 -8.21
N VAL A 28 20.02 6.31 -9.04
CA VAL A 28 19.14 7.49 -8.92
C VAL A 28 17.86 7.19 -8.14
N ARG A 29 17.68 5.93 -7.71
CA ARG A 29 16.45 5.48 -7.08
C ARG A 29 16.28 6.07 -5.69
N GLN A 30 15.09 6.61 -5.43
CA GLN A 30 14.69 7.04 -4.09
C GLN A 30 13.89 5.93 -3.42
N ARG A 31 14.36 5.47 -2.26
CA ARG A 31 13.64 4.48 -1.45
C ARG A 31 12.56 5.21 -0.66
N LEU A 32 11.35 4.66 -0.64
CA LEU A 32 10.30 5.11 0.27
C LEU A 32 10.66 4.64 1.68
N HIS A 33 10.84 5.59 2.61
CA HIS A 33 10.97 5.28 4.02
C HIS A 33 9.61 5.38 4.70
N PHE A 34 9.27 4.37 5.50
CA PHE A 34 8.01 4.35 6.24
C PHE A 34 8.32 4.49 7.73
N GLU A 35 7.84 5.59 8.32
CA GLU A 35 8.11 5.95 9.72
C GLU A 35 7.19 5.23 10.73
N GLY A 36 6.30 4.35 10.24
CA GLY A 36 5.32 3.65 11.07
C GLY A 36 3.97 4.36 11.12
N LEU A 37 2.95 3.65 11.61
CA LEU A 37 1.64 4.25 11.89
C LEU A 37 1.65 4.80 13.32
N ALA A 38 1.42 6.09 13.47
CA ALA A 38 1.33 6.76 14.76
C ALA A 38 -0.06 6.56 15.39
N TYR A 39 -0.44 5.30 15.61
CA TYR A 39 -1.69 4.96 16.28
C TYR A 39 -1.48 4.72 17.78
N SER A 40 -2.43 5.16 18.59
CA SER A 40 -2.53 4.77 20.01
C SER A 40 -3.01 3.32 20.16
N GLU A 41 -2.76 2.67 21.31
CA GLU A 41 -3.18 1.28 21.55
C GLU A 41 -4.67 1.04 21.28
N ASP A 42 -5.53 2.00 21.65
CA ASP A 42 -6.97 1.94 21.38
C ASP A 42 -7.28 1.92 19.88
N GLN A 43 -6.52 2.68 19.07
CA GLN A 43 -6.70 2.72 17.61
C GLN A 43 -6.23 1.44 16.94
N TRP A 44 -5.26 0.72 17.52
CA TRP A 44 -4.87 -0.60 17.04
C TRP A 44 -5.95 -1.66 17.28
N ALA A 45 -6.74 -1.53 18.35
CA ALA A 45 -7.81 -2.47 18.68
C ALA A 45 -8.96 -2.44 17.66
N ASP A 46 -9.22 -1.27 17.06
CA ASP A 46 -10.26 -1.09 16.03
C ASP A 46 -9.79 -1.40 14.61
N CYS A 47 -8.49 -1.69 14.42
CA CYS A 47 -7.97 -2.10 13.12
C CYS A 47 -8.50 -3.48 12.73
N SER A 48 -8.95 -3.60 11.48
CA SER A 48 -9.45 -4.86 10.94
C SER A 48 -9.01 -5.06 9.49
N LEU A 49 -9.10 -6.31 9.03
CA LEU A 49 -8.83 -6.65 7.64
C LEU A 49 -10.05 -6.31 6.80
N VAL A 50 -9.94 -5.27 5.97
CA VAL A 50 -11.05 -4.78 5.14
C VAL A 50 -10.76 -5.06 3.66
N GLU A 51 -11.77 -5.58 2.96
CA GLU A 51 -11.72 -5.72 1.50
C GLU A 51 -11.92 -4.35 0.85
N VAL A 52 -10.91 -3.87 0.14
CA VAL A 52 -10.91 -2.55 -0.52
C VAL A 52 -11.26 -2.68 -2.00
N ALA A 53 -10.83 -3.76 -2.64
CA ALA A 53 -11.15 -4.12 -4.02
C ALA A 53 -11.30 -5.66 -4.12
N PRO A 54 -11.90 -6.20 -5.20
CA PRO A 54 -12.05 -7.64 -5.37
C PRO A 54 -10.69 -8.34 -5.24
N ASP A 55 -10.60 -9.28 -4.31
CA ASP A 55 -9.36 -10.01 -4.00
C ASP A 55 -8.20 -9.12 -3.47
N HIS A 56 -8.55 -7.99 -2.84
CA HIS A 56 -7.58 -7.05 -2.25
C HIS A 56 -7.98 -6.64 -0.83
N PHE A 57 -7.24 -7.18 0.13
CA PHE A 57 -7.46 -6.97 1.56
C PHE A 57 -6.36 -6.09 2.16
N VAL A 58 -6.77 -5.11 2.96
CA VAL A 58 -5.85 -4.20 3.66
C VAL A 58 -6.20 -4.17 5.15
N TYR A 59 -5.20 -4.39 6.00
CA TYR A 59 -5.34 -4.20 7.44
C TYR A 59 -5.25 -2.71 7.75
N CYS A 60 -6.35 -2.09 8.15
CA CYS A 60 -6.39 -0.65 8.39
C CYS A 60 -7.45 -0.26 9.43
N HIS A 61 -7.31 0.95 9.96
CA HIS A 61 -8.31 1.56 10.81
C HIS A 61 -9.54 1.98 9.97
N PRO A 62 -10.78 1.84 10.49
CA PRO A 62 -12.01 2.17 9.75
C PRO A 62 -12.03 3.58 9.13
N SER A 63 -11.38 4.55 9.76
CA SER A 63 -11.27 5.93 9.23
C SER A 63 -10.51 6.03 7.90
N GLU A 64 -9.60 5.11 7.62
CA GLU A 64 -8.75 5.15 6.41
C GLU A 64 -9.31 4.36 5.24
N VAL A 65 -10.26 3.45 5.51
CA VAL A 65 -10.92 2.60 4.52
C VAL A 65 -11.48 3.43 3.37
N ALA A 66 -12.07 4.59 3.66
CA ALA A 66 -12.62 5.48 2.64
C ALA A 66 -11.53 6.01 1.68
N GLY A 67 -10.35 6.34 2.22
CA GLY A 67 -9.20 6.77 1.43
C GLY A 67 -8.64 5.66 0.56
N TYR A 68 -8.51 4.45 1.10
CA TYR A 68 -8.07 3.28 0.34
C TYR A 68 -9.07 2.90 -0.76
N LYS A 69 -10.38 2.96 -0.50
CA LYS A 69 -11.41 2.73 -1.52
C LYS A 69 -11.37 3.76 -2.65
N ALA A 70 -11.05 5.02 -2.35
CA ALA A 70 -10.87 6.05 -3.37
C ALA A 70 -9.58 5.85 -4.19
N GLN A 71 -8.51 5.38 -3.56
CA GLN A 71 -7.23 5.07 -4.21
C GLN A 71 -7.25 3.77 -5.00
N ALA A 72 -8.12 2.82 -4.62
CA ALA A 72 -8.49 1.64 -5.39
C ALA A 72 -9.31 2.05 -6.62
N LYS A 73 -8.72 2.91 -7.45
CA LYS A 73 -9.21 3.18 -8.80
C LYS A 73 -9.17 1.84 -9.52
N PRO A 74 -10.28 1.35 -10.11
CA PRO A 74 -10.24 0.11 -10.85
C PRO A 74 -9.21 0.29 -11.97
N ALA A 75 -8.11 -0.44 -11.90
CA ALA A 75 -7.14 -0.53 -12.97
C ALA A 75 -7.81 -1.28 -14.12
N LEU A 76 -8.59 -0.54 -14.92
CA LEU A 76 -9.24 -0.92 -16.16
C LEU A 76 -10.13 -2.19 -16.13
N ALA A 77 -11.42 -1.96 -16.36
CA ALA A 77 -12.11 -2.70 -17.40
C ALA A 77 -11.31 -2.55 -18.71
N LEU A 78 -10.53 -3.57 -19.07
CA LEU A 78 -10.04 -3.80 -20.43
C LEU A 78 -10.91 -4.90 -21.03
N VAL A 79 -11.99 -4.47 -21.69
CA VAL A 79 -12.46 -5.10 -22.92
C VAL A 79 -11.76 -4.39 -24.07
#